data_AF-A0A1A2UC76-F1
#
_entry.id   AF-A0A1A2UC76-F1
#
_cell.length_a   1.000
_cell.length_b   1.000
_cell.length_c   1.000
_cell.angle_alpha   90.00
_cell.angle_beta   90.00
_cell.angle_gamma   90.00
#
_symmetry.space_group_name_H-M   'P 1'
#
loop_
_entity.id
_entity.type
_entity.pdbx_description
1 polymer ?
#
loop_
_entity_poly.entity_id
_entity_poly.type
_entity_poly.pdbx_seq_one_letter_code
_entity_poly.pdbx_strand_id
1 'polypeptide(L)'
;MAAVVAYVRAEPVAVRVIAAATFASAVPLAVYAAAVGVRLRRLGSAGPGAATAVTGGILAAGALGLCGLLAWPLSRPEVAADATLVRALYLLVFLVGGPGHIVALGLMVAGMAGASLNLEVLPRPVAWAGLAIAALAESAVGVLIWPDLGVILPIGRALALAWLVLAGALLPLRRNGVVRR
;
A
#
# COMPACT_ATOMS: atom_id res chain seq x y z
N MET A 1 -21.54 -15.39 2.08
CA MET A 1 -20.44 -16.20 2.66
C MET A 1 -20.27 -17.58 2.01
N ALA A 2 -21.32 -18.25 1.53
CA ALA A 2 -21.21 -19.56 0.85
C ALA A 2 -20.39 -19.56 -0.46
N ALA A 3 -20.41 -18.45 -1.22
CA ALA A 3 -19.68 -18.32 -2.49
C ALA A 3 -18.14 -18.31 -2.33
N VAL A 4 -17.61 -17.76 -1.24
CA VAL A 4 -16.16 -17.69 -0.99
C VAL A 4 -15.60 -19.07 -0.64
N VAL A 5 -16.35 -19.88 0.12
CA VAL A 5 -15.98 -21.25 0.46
C VAL A 5 -16.08 -22.17 -0.76
N ALA A 6 -17.07 -21.94 -1.65
CA ALA A 6 -17.20 -22.67 -2.91
C ALA A 6 -16.05 -22.34 -3.89
N TYR A 7 -15.65 -21.06 -4.00
CA TYR A 7 -14.53 -20.63 -4.85
C TYR A 7 -13.16 -21.15 -4.35
N VAL A 8 -12.92 -21.12 -3.03
CA VAL A 8 -11.69 -21.64 -2.43
C VAL A 8 -11.58 -23.18 -2.55
N ARG A 9 -12.71 -23.90 -2.57
CA ARG A 9 -12.74 -25.34 -2.84
C ARG A 9 -12.63 -25.70 -4.33
N ALA A 10 -13.06 -24.81 -5.24
CA ALA A 10 -13.06 -25.08 -6.68
C ALA A 10 -11.71 -24.79 -7.36
N GLU A 11 -11.00 -23.72 -6.98
CA GLU A 11 -9.72 -23.35 -7.61
C GLU A 11 -8.58 -23.05 -6.60
N PRO A 12 -7.98 -24.09 -5.97
CA PRO A 12 -6.80 -23.93 -5.12
C PRO A 12 -5.61 -23.30 -5.87
N VAL A 13 -5.57 -23.45 -7.21
CA VAL A 13 -4.56 -22.82 -8.07
C VAL A 13 -4.74 -21.29 -8.12
N ALA A 14 -5.97 -20.78 -8.16
CA ALA A 14 -6.23 -19.34 -8.20
C ALA A 14 -5.78 -18.64 -6.91
N VAL A 15 -6.07 -19.25 -5.75
CA VAL A 15 -5.61 -18.75 -4.44
C VAL A 15 -4.07 -18.69 -4.39
N ARG A 16 -3.41 -19.72 -4.93
CA ARG A 16 -1.95 -19.81 -4.97
C ARG A 16 -1.32 -18.77 -5.91
N VAL A 17 -1.93 -18.55 -7.08
CA VAL A 17 -1.48 -17.53 -8.04
C VAL A 17 -1.66 -16.12 -7.46
N ILE A 18 -2.80 -15.83 -6.83
CA ILE A 18 -3.06 -14.53 -6.19
C ILE A 18 -2.10 -14.29 -5.03
N ALA A 19 -1.86 -15.29 -4.18
CA ALA A 19 -0.90 -15.19 -3.08
C ALA A 19 0.53 -14.92 -3.59
N ALA A 20 0.96 -15.67 -4.61
CA ALA A 20 2.27 -15.49 -5.22
C ALA A 20 2.41 -14.13 -5.92
N ALA A 21 1.39 -13.68 -6.66
CA ALA A 21 1.39 -12.37 -7.31
C ALA A 21 1.39 -11.22 -6.29
N THR A 22 0.67 -11.37 -5.17
CA THR A 22 0.64 -10.38 -4.07
C THR A 22 2.02 -10.28 -3.40
N PHE A 23 2.64 -11.42 -3.11
CA PHE A 23 4.00 -11.47 -2.59
C PHE A 23 5.02 -10.88 -3.57
N ALA A 24 4.94 -11.25 -4.85
CA ALA A 24 5.81 -10.71 -5.89
C ALA A 24 5.66 -9.20 -6.05
N SER A 25 4.46 -8.65 -5.83
CA SER A 25 4.17 -7.21 -5.89
C SER A 25 4.75 -6.42 -4.70
N ALA A 26 5.09 -7.07 -3.58
CA ALA A 26 5.76 -6.42 -2.47
C ALA A 26 7.16 -5.94 -2.84
N VAL A 27 7.87 -6.68 -3.70
CA VAL A 27 9.23 -6.38 -4.16
C VAL A 27 9.31 -5.05 -4.93
N PRO A 28 8.55 -4.81 -6.02
CA PRO A 28 8.58 -3.53 -6.72
C PRO A 28 8.10 -2.38 -5.84
N LEU A 29 7.16 -2.60 -4.91
CA LEU A 29 6.73 -1.56 -3.98
C LEU A 29 7.86 -1.13 -3.03
N ALA A 30 8.61 -2.08 -2.48
CA ALA A 30 9.77 -1.80 -1.64
C ALA A 30 10.85 -1.03 -2.41
N VAL A 31 11.14 -1.44 -3.64
CA VAL A 31 12.09 -0.75 -4.53
C VAL A 31 11.61 0.67 -4.84
N TYR A 32 10.31 0.85 -5.11
CA TYR A 32 9.73 2.16 -5.36
C TYR A 32 9.84 3.09 -4.15
N ALA A 33 9.55 2.60 -2.94
CA ALA A 33 9.71 3.36 -1.71
C ALA A 33 11.16 3.80 -1.48
N ALA A 34 12.11 2.90 -1.71
CA ALA A 34 13.54 3.21 -1.62
C ALA A 34 13.97 4.28 -2.64
N ALA A 35 13.50 4.15 -3.89
CA ALA A 35 13.80 5.11 -4.96
C ALA A 35 13.26 6.51 -4.65
N VAL A 36 12.01 6.60 -4.17
CA VAL A 36 11.40 7.87 -3.74
C VAL A 36 12.19 8.49 -2.58
N GLY A 37 12.56 7.70 -1.57
CA GLY A 37 13.34 8.17 -0.43
C GLY A 37 14.69 8.75 -0.84
N VAL A 38 15.40 8.08 -1.76
CA VAL A 38 16.67 8.60 -2.31
C VAL A 38 16.44 9.86 -3.14
N ARG A 39 15.37 9.92 -3.95
CA ARG A 39 15.04 11.10 -4.75
C ARG A 39 14.71 12.32 -3.90
N LEU A 40 13.86 12.18 -2.89
CA LEU A 40 13.49 13.28 -1.99
C LEU A 40 14.72 13.82 -1.22
N ARG A 41 15.61 12.92 -0.76
CA ARG A 41 16.89 13.32 -0.13
C ARG A 41 17.79 14.07 -1.12
N ARG A 42 17.89 13.60 -2.37
CA ARG A 42 18.68 14.28 -3.43
C ARG A 42 18.12 15.65 -3.81
N LEU A 43 16.81 15.86 -3.70
CA LEU A 43 16.17 17.15 -3.95
C LEU A 43 16.39 18.15 -2.80
N GLY A 44 16.91 17.69 -1.66
CA GLY A 44 17.26 18.52 -0.52
C GLY A 44 16.22 18.52 0.59
N SER A 45 15.41 17.46 0.73
CA SER A 45 14.47 17.36 1.86
C SER A 45 15.25 17.30 3.17
N ALA A 46 15.29 18.41 3.92
CA ALA A 46 15.82 18.44 5.28
C ALA A 46 14.79 17.97 6.33
N GLY A 47 13.51 17.91 5.95
CA GLY A 47 12.41 17.54 6.86
C GLY A 47 12.13 16.03 6.95
N PRO A 48 11.28 15.62 7.91
CA PRO A 48 10.96 14.20 8.18
C PRO A 48 10.13 13.52 7.08
N GLY A 49 9.64 14.25 6.08
CA GLY A 49 8.79 13.73 5.00
C GLY A 49 9.41 12.58 4.19
N ALA A 50 10.71 12.63 3.90
CA ALA A 50 11.37 11.54 3.17
C ALA A 50 11.52 10.27 4.00
N ALA A 51 11.75 10.41 5.32
CA ALA A 51 11.84 9.26 6.22
C ALA A 51 10.47 8.61 6.41
N THR A 52 9.43 9.42 6.64
CA THR A 52 8.04 8.93 6.77
C THR A 52 7.55 8.22 5.51
N ALA A 53 7.87 8.74 4.32
CA ALA A 53 7.54 8.09 3.05
C ALA A 53 8.17 6.69 2.93
N VAL A 54 9.45 6.55 3.28
CA VAL A 54 10.17 5.26 3.24
C VAL A 54 9.64 4.30 4.29
N THR A 55 9.41 4.76 5.53
CA THR A 55 8.85 3.92 6.60
C THR A 55 7.46 3.41 6.22
N GLY A 56 6.58 4.26 5.70
CA GLY A 56 5.27 3.85 5.19
C GLY A 56 5.37 2.83 4.05
N GLY A 57 6.29 3.03 3.10
CA GLY A 57 6.50 2.09 2.01
C GLY A 57 7.04 0.73 2.44
N ILE A 58 7.95 0.69 3.42
CA ILE A 58 8.46 -0.57 4.01
C ILE A 58 7.33 -1.30 4.74
N LEU A 59 6.53 -0.60 5.54
CA LEU A 59 5.38 -1.18 6.23
C LEU A 59 4.34 -1.71 5.23
N ALA A 60 4.08 -0.98 4.14
CA ALA A 60 3.13 -1.38 3.11
C ALA A 60 3.61 -2.63 2.34
N ALA A 61 4.89 -2.67 1.96
CA ALA A 61 5.50 -3.82 1.31
C ALA A 61 5.55 -5.04 2.25
N GLY A 62 5.91 -4.83 3.52
CA GLY A 62 5.90 -5.87 4.55
C GLY A 62 4.50 -6.46 4.75
N ALA A 63 3.47 -5.61 4.82
CA ALA A 63 2.08 -6.05 4.91
C ALA A 63 1.65 -6.88 3.67
N LEU A 64 2.00 -6.46 2.46
CA LEU A 64 1.74 -7.27 1.25
C LEU A 64 2.48 -8.61 1.26
N GLY A 65 3.75 -8.62 1.68
CA GLY A 65 4.55 -9.83 1.81
C GLY A 65 3.95 -10.80 2.82
N LEU A 66 3.58 -10.31 4.01
CA LEU A 66 2.92 -11.10 5.05
C LEU A 66 1.55 -11.61 4.58
N CYS A 67 0.76 -10.79 3.88
CA CYS A 67 -0.52 -11.18 3.30
C CYS A 67 -0.36 -12.36 2.32
N GLY A 68 0.61 -12.28 1.39
CA GLY A 68 0.91 -13.37 0.47
C GLY A 68 1.38 -14.65 1.17
N LEU A 69 2.24 -14.52 2.19
CA LEU A 69 2.71 -15.66 2.98
C LEU A 69 1.60 -16.31 3.83
N LEU A 70 0.67 -15.52 4.38
CA LEU A 70 -0.49 -16.00 5.14
C LEU A 70 -1.57 -16.62 4.25
N ALA A 71 -1.69 -16.17 3.00
CA ALA A 71 -2.62 -16.74 2.03
C ALA A 71 -2.14 -18.10 1.48
N TRP A 72 -0.83 -18.36 1.45
CA TRP A 72 -0.27 -19.61 0.92
C TRP A 72 -0.71 -20.89 1.67
N PRO A 73 -0.71 -20.94 3.03
CA PRO A 73 -1.21 -22.09 3.80
C PRO A 73 -2.63 -22.52 3.45
N LEU A 74 -3.51 -21.59 3.02
CA LEU A 74 -4.87 -21.90 2.61
C LEU A 74 -4.94 -22.82 1.38
N SER A 75 -3.84 -22.94 0.61
CA SER A 75 -3.74 -23.86 -0.54
C SER A 75 -3.42 -25.29 -0.12
N ARG A 76 -3.19 -25.57 1.17
CA ARG A 76 -2.88 -26.92 1.67
C ARG A 76 -4.16 -27.66 2.09
N PRO A 77 -4.34 -28.91 1.64
CA PRO A 77 -5.53 -29.69 1.96
C PRO A 77 -5.67 -29.98 3.47
N GLU A 78 -4.56 -30.07 4.21
CA GLU A 78 -4.59 -30.25 5.67
C GLU A 78 -5.21 -29.05 6.40
N VAL A 79 -4.95 -27.84 5.91
CA VAL A 79 -5.47 -26.58 6.45
C VAL A 79 -6.91 -26.33 6.00
N ALA A 80 -7.23 -26.71 4.76
CA ALA A 80 -8.57 -26.56 4.19
C ALA A 80 -9.62 -27.50 4.83
N ALA A 81 -9.18 -28.55 5.52
CA ALA A 81 -10.05 -29.47 6.24
C ALA A 81 -10.62 -28.86 7.54
N ASP A 82 -9.93 -27.87 8.12
CA ASP A 82 -10.29 -27.30 9.43
C ASP A 82 -10.89 -25.89 9.28
N ALA A 83 -12.22 -25.80 9.43
CA ALA A 83 -12.97 -24.57 9.18
C ALA A 83 -12.58 -23.41 10.10
N THR A 84 -12.15 -23.71 11.33
CA THR A 84 -11.70 -22.71 12.31
C THR A 84 -10.39 -22.07 11.87
N LEU A 85 -9.45 -22.90 11.40
CA LEU A 85 -8.13 -22.46 10.94
C LEU A 85 -8.24 -21.62 9.66
N VAL A 86 -9.09 -22.05 8.71
CA VAL A 86 -9.39 -21.28 7.49
C VAL A 86 -9.94 -19.90 7.84
N ARG A 87 -10.89 -19.81 8.79
CA ARG A 87 -11.50 -18.52 9.16
C ARG A 87 -10.50 -17.58 9.85
N ALA A 88 -9.64 -18.11 10.72
CA ALA A 88 -8.58 -17.33 11.36
C ALA A 88 -7.56 -16.79 10.35
N LEU A 89 -7.11 -17.63 9.41
CA LEU A 89 -6.20 -17.21 8.34
C LEU A 89 -6.83 -16.18 7.41
N TYR A 90 -8.10 -16.36 7.04
CA TYR A 90 -8.82 -15.39 6.19
C TYR A 90 -8.95 -14.02 6.86
N LEU A 91 -9.23 -14.00 8.18
CA LEU A 91 -9.27 -12.77 8.96
C LEU A 91 -7.90 -12.09 9.04
N LEU A 92 -6.82 -12.86 9.24
CA LEU A 92 -5.46 -12.32 9.24
C LEU A 92 -5.07 -11.75 7.87
N VAL A 93 -5.36 -12.46 6.78
CA VAL A 93 -5.14 -11.99 5.41
C VAL A 93 -5.92 -10.71 5.15
N PHE A 94 -7.18 -10.63 5.59
CA PHE A 94 -7.98 -9.41 5.48
C PHE A 94 -7.39 -8.26 6.30
N LEU A 95 -6.95 -8.50 7.54
CA LEU A 95 -6.44 -7.47 8.42
C LEU A 95 -5.10 -6.91 7.93
N VAL A 96 -4.21 -7.79 7.49
CA VAL A 96 -2.87 -7.45 7.00
C VAL A 96 -2.95 -6.83 5.60
N GLY A 97 -3.67 -7.46 4.67
CA GLY A 97 -3.80 -6.99 3.29
C GLY A 97 -4.77 -5.83 3.10
N GLY A 98 -5.66 -5.62 4.05
CA GLY A 98 -6.65 -4.55 4.05
C GLY A 98 -6.15 -3.32 4.82
N PRO A 99 -6.62 -3.11 6.07
CA PRO A 99 -6.34 -1.89 6.82
C PRO A 99 -4.84 -1.72 7.09
N GLY A 100 -4.11 -2.79 7.43
CA GLY A 100 -2.67 -2.71 7.68
C GLY A 100 -1.88 -2.18 6.48
N HIS A 101 -2.16 -2.68 5.28
CA HIS A 101 -1.52 -2.23 4.06
C HIS A 101 -1.97 -0.82 3.63
N ILE A 102 -3.26 -0.50 3.73
CA ILE A 102 -3.79 0.80 3.28
C ILE A 102 -3.30 1.94 4.17
N VAL A 103 -3.26 1.73 5.49
CA VAL A 103 -2.74 2.76 6.42
C VAL A 103 -1.27 3.01 6.16
N ALA A 104 -0.48 1.95 5.91
CA ALA A 104 0.93 2.09 5.55
C ALA A 104 1.14 2.79 4.20
N LEU A 105 0.29 2.53 3.20
CA LEU A 105 0.27 3.26 1.93
C LEU A 105 -0.11 4.73 2.13
N GLY A 106 -1.09 5.02 3.00
CA GLY A 106 -1.48 6.38 3.36
C GLY A 106 -0.32 7.16 3.96
N LEU A 107 0.42 6.55 4.89
CA LEU A 107 1.60 7.14 5.50
C LEU A 107 2.70 7.42 4.46
N MET A 108 2.90 6.51 3.50
CA MET A 108 3.84 6.69 2.40
C MET A 108 3.46 7.91 1.54
N VAL A 109 2.18 7.99 1.16
CA VAL A 109 1.63 9.11 0.36
C VAL A 109 1.72 10.42 1.14
N ALA A 110 1.40 10.44 2.44
CA ALA A 110 1.50 11.61 3.30
C ALA A 110 2.94 12.13 3.39
N GLY A 111 3.91 11.24 3.62
CA GLY A 111 5.32 11.62 3.67
C GLY A 111 5.81 12.19 2.34
N MET A 112 5.38 11.60 1.22
CA MET A 112 5.77 12.04 -0.13
C MET A 112 5.10 13.37 -0.52
N ALA A 113 3.81 13.53 -0.23
CA ALA A 113 3.06 14.76 -0.45
C ALA A 113 3.59 15.91 0.43
N GLY A 114 3.83 15.65 1.72
CA GLY A 114 4.38 16.62 2.66
C GLY A 114 5.81 17.05 2.29
N ALA A 115 6.67 16.10 1.92
CA ALA A 115 8.01 16.44 1.42
C ALA A 115 7.97 17.28 0.13
N SER A 116 7.02 16.98 -0.77
CA SER A 116 6.88 17.69 -2.04
C SER A 116 6.30 19.10 -1.89
N LEU A 117 5.42 19.33 -0.91
CA LEU A 117 4.96 20.68 -0.53
C LEU A 117 6.11 21.52 0.02
N ASN A 118 6.91 20.95 0.92
CA ASN A 118 8.05 21.65 1.53
C ASN A 118 9.15 21.99 0.52
N LEU A 119 9.28 21.20 -0.55
CA LEU A 119 10.28 21.40 -1.60
C LEU A 119 9.73 22.16 -2.82
N GLU A 120 8.44 22.50 -2.85
CA GLU A 120 7.73 23.14 -3.99
C GLU A 120 7.96 22.46 -5.36
N VAL A 121 8.30 21.16 -5.35
CA VAL A 121 8.65 20.39 -6.57
C VAL A 121 7.44 19.81 -7.29
N LEU A 122 6.28 19.75 -6.65
CA LEU A 122 5.02 19.32 -7.26
C LEU A 122 4.01 20.47 -7.31
N PRO A 123 3.15 20.52 -8.34
CA PRO A 123 2.05 21.48 -8.38
C PRO A 123 1.16 21.28 -7.14
N ARG A 124 0.91 22.37 -6.41
CA ARG A 124 0.07 22.42 -5.20
C ARG A 124 -1.20 21.55 -5.24
N PRO A 125 -2.02 21.54 -6.31
CA PRO A 125 -3.23 20.70 -6.35
C PRO A 125 -2.92 19.19 -6.28
N VAL A 126 -1.83 18.73 -6.89
CA VAL A 126 -1.43 17.31 -6.85
C VAL A 126 -0.98 16.91 -5.45
N ALA A 127 -0.25 17.79 -4.76
CA ALA A 127 0.18 17.52 -3.39
C ALA A 127 -1.00 17.53 -2.39
N TRP A 128 -1.97 18.42 -2.56
CA TRP A 128 -3.21 18.41 -1.78
C TRP A 128 -4.07 17.17 -2.07
N ALA A 129 -4.16 16.74 -3.32
CA ALA A 129 -4.83 15.49 -3.67
C ALA A 129 -4.18 14.28 -2.97
N GLY A 130 -2.84 14.26 -2.88
CA GLY A 130 -2.11 13.23 -2.15
C GLY A 130 -2.43 13.22 -0.65
N LEU A 131 -2.50 14.39 -0.02
CA LEU A 131 -2.92 14.54 1.37
C LEU A 131 -4.36 14.07 1.61
N ALA A 132 -5.29 14.40 0.71
CA ALA A 132 -6.66 13.91 0.79
C ALA A 132 -6.75 12.38 0.66
N ILE A 133 -5.97 11.79 -0.25
CA ILE A 133 -5.87 10.34 -0.42
C ILE A 133 -5.22 9.69 0.80
N ALA A 134 -4.21 10.31 1.40
CA ALA A 134 -3.58 9.82 2.62
C ALA A 134 -4.55 9.84 3.81
N ALA A 135 -5.32 10.92 3.98
CA ALA A 135 -6.34 11.01 5.01
C ALA A 135 -7.44 9.95 4.82
N LEU A 136 -7.85 9.72 3.56
CA LEU A 136 -8.80 8.65 3.22
C LEU A 136 -8.20 7.26 3.50
N ALA A 137 -6.92 7.05 3.22
CA ALA A 137 -6.23 5.81 3.53
C ALA A 137 -6.06 5.58 5.05
N GLU A 138 -5.77 6.62 5.83
CA GLU A 138 -5.74 6.52 7.30
C GLU A 138 -7.13 6.26 7.89
N SER A 139 -8.20 6.78 7.25
CA SER A 139 -9.58 6.45 7.66
C SER A 139 -9.90 4.95 7.56
N ALA A 140 -9.09 4.16 6.84
CA ALA A 140 -9.20 2.70 6.82
C ALA A 140 -8.93 2.04 8.19
N VAL A 141 -8.28 2.74 9.15
CA VAL A 141 -8.24 2.31 10.56
C VAL A 141 -9.66 2.16 11.11
N GLY A 142 -10.59 3.01 10.69
CA GLY A 142 -12.00 2.94 11.08
C GLY A 142 -12.69 1.63 10.71
N VAL A 143 -12.17 0.88 9.71
CA VAL A 143 -12.70 -0.44 9.34
C VAL A 143 -12.48 -1.48 10.45
N LEU A 144 -11.48 -1.29 11.32
CA LEU A 144 -11.33 -2.14 12.50
C LEU A 144 -12.48 -1.99 13.50
N ILE A 145 -13.17 -0.85 13.50
CA ILE A 145 -14.30 -0.55 14.39
C ILE A 145 -15.62 -0.85 13.68
N TRP A 146 -15.74 -0.53 12.39
CA TRP A 146 -16.93 -0.79 11.56
C TRP A 146 -16.57 -1.58 10.29
N PRO A 147 -16.80 -2.91 10.27
CA PRO A 147 -16.53 -3.77 9.12
C PRO A 147 -17.32 -3.40 7.86
N ASP A 148 -18.46 -2.71 8.00
CA ASP A 148 -19.33 -2.27 6.89
C ASP A 148 -18.67 -1.18 6.02
N LEU A 149 -17.58 -0.57 6.47
CA LEU A 149 -16.75 0.37 5.69
C LEU A 149 -15.79 -0.35 4.71
N GLY A 150 -15.96 -1.65 4.48
CA GLY A 150 -15.14 -2.46 3.57
C GLY A 150 -14.96 -1.88 2.16
N VAL A 151 -15.90 -1.05 1.69
CA VAL A 151 -15.86 -0.37 0.38
C VAL A 151 -14.74 0.67 0.28
N ILE A 152 -14.31 1.27 1.40
CA ILE A 152 -13.22 2.26 1.43
C ILE A 152 -11.88 1.62 1.05
N LEU A 153 -11.68 0.33 1.34
CA LEU A 153 -10.42 -0.34 1.09
C LEU A 153 -10.00 -0.40 -0.39
N PRO A 154 -10.81 -0.93 -1.32
CA PRO A 154 -10.43 -0.97 -2.73
C PRO A 154 -10.26 0.43 -3.32
N ILE A 155 -11.07 1.40 -2.90
CA ILE A 155 -11.02 2.79 -3.36
C ILE A 155 -9.72 3.45 -2.89
N GLY A 156 -9.40 3.37 -1.60
CA GLY A 156 -8.17 3.95 -1.03
C GLY A 156 -6.92 3.40 -1.69
N ARG A 157 -6.89 2.07 -1.95
CA ARG A 157 -5.78 1.43 -2.64
C ARG A 157 -5.63 1.88 -4.09
N ALA A 158 -6.72 1.92 -4.86
CA ALA A 158 -6.69 2.35 -6.25
C ALA A 158 -6.25 3.82 -6.38
N LEU A 159 -6.79 4.69 -5.52
CA LEU A 159 -6.43 6.11 -5.48
C LEU A 159 -4.96 6.32 -5.07
N ALA A 160 -4.49 5.62 -4.03
CA ALA A 160 -3.11 5.71 -3.59
C ALA A 160 -2.13 5.28 -4.69
N LEU A 161 -2.38 4.15 -5.35
CA LEU A 161 -1.52 3.67 -6.45
C LEU A 161 -1.54 4.62 -7.65
N ALA A 162 -2.72 5.10 -8.06
CA ALA A 162 -2.83 6.07 -9.15
C ALA A 162 -2.07 7.37 -8.84
N TRP A 163 -2.17 7.85 -7.60
CA TRP A 163 -1.44 9.03 -7.17
C TRP A 163 0.07 8.82 -7.11
N LEU A 164 0.54 7.66 -6.62
CA LEU A 164 1.97 7.34 -6.62
C LEU A 164 2.54 7.31 -8.05
N VAL A 165 1.80 6.77 -9.03
CA VAL A 165 2.21 6.78 -10.43
C VAL A 165 2.31 8.22 -10.97
N LEU A 166 1.28 9.04 -10.73
CA LEU A 166 1.26 10.45 -11.14
C LEU A 166 2.42 11.24 -10.51
N ALA A 167 2.59 11.14 -9.20
CA ALA A 167 3.64 11.86 -8.48
C ALA A 167 5.04 11.35 -8.83
N GLY A 168 5.21 10.05 -9.11
CA GLY A 168 6.45 9.47 -9.61
C GLY A 168 6.82 9.96 -11.02
N ALA A 169 5.83 10.21 -11.88
CA ALA A 169 6.02 10.79 -13.22
C ALA A 169 6.33 12.30 -13.17
N LEU A 170 5.73 13.02 -12.22
CA LEU A 170 5.91 14.46 -12.05
C LEU A 170 7.16 14.84 -11.26
N LEU A 171 7.72 13.94 -10.44
CA LEU A 171 8.94 14.19 -9.66
C LEU A 171 10.15 14.37 -10.60
N PRO A 172 10.77 15.57 -10.64
CA PRO A 172 11.89 15.82 -11.53
C PRO A 172 13.12 14.96 -11.16
N LEU A 173 13.68 14.29 -12.17
CA LEU A 173 14.79 13.33 -12.04
C LEU A 173 16.14 13.98 -11.68
N ARG A 174 16.25 15.31 -11.81
CA ARG A 174 17.43 16.09 -11.43
C ARG A 174 17.02 17.46 -10.89
N ARG A 175 17.75 17.94 -9.89
CA ARG A 175 17.88 19.37 -9.58
C ARG A 175 18.73 20.01 -10.69
N ASN A 176 18.22 20.04 -11.92
CA ASN A 176 18.85 20.84 -12.96
C ASN A 176 18.65 22.29 -12.52
N GLY A 177 19.77 22.98 -12.32
CA GLY A 177 19.84 24.25 -11.61
C GLY A 177 18.77 25.22 -12.04
N VAL A 178 17.99 25.71 -11.08
CA VAL A 178 17.31 26.99 -11.19
C VAL A 178 18.41 28.06 -11.17
N VAL A 179 19.08 28.21 -12.31
CA VAL A 179 19.63 29.50 -12.72
C VAL A 179 18.49 30.22 -13.43
N ARG A 180 17.98 31.25 -12.74
CA ARG A 180 17.26 32.43 -13.25
C ARG A 180 16.04 32.22 -14.17
N ARG A 181 14.90 32.76 -13.76
CA ARG A 181 14.46 34.10 -14.18
C ARG A 181 13.53 34.70 -13.16
#